data_AF-A0A7S1S4J5-F1
#
_entry.id   AF-A0A7S1S4J5-F1
#
_cell.length_a   1.000
_cell.length_b   1.000
_cell.length_c   1.000
_cell.angle_alpha   90.00
_cell.angle_beta   90.00
_cell.angle_gamma   90.00
#
_symmetry.space_group_name_H-M   'P 1'
#
loop_
_entity.id
_entity.type
_entity.pdbx_description
1 polymer ?
#
loop_
_entity_poly.entity_id
_entity_poly.type
_entity_poly.pdbx_seq_one_letter_code
_entity_poly.pdbx_strand_id
1 'polypeptide(L)'
;GRKTTHWVWWVFPTEMPGAREPGTATYVTDKTAGRLFQADAPTEEWREVLEKICSLLEAEGKQVLPRVDHGRVYHFLEFFSGVGSAPDWFQEVLARLRAFDWPSR
;
A
#
# COMPACT_ATOMS: atom_id res chain seq x y z
N GLY A 1 -8.45 -13.55 -6.35
CA GLY A 1 -9.08 -13.26 -5.04
C GLY A 1 -9.40 -11.78 -4.95
N ARG A 2 -10.56 -11.38 -4.40
CA ARG A 2 -11.03 -9.97 -4.47
C ARG A 2 -11.26 -9.37 -3.09
N LYS A 3 -10.83 -8.13 -2.88
CA LYS A 3 -11.08 -7.39 -1.62
C LYS A 3 -12.58 -7.13 -1.41
N THR A 4 -13.08 -7.43 -0.22
CA THR A 4 -14.51 -7.28 0.16
C THR A 4 -14.74 -6.43 1.41
N THR A 5 -13.70 -6.07 2.16
CA THR A 5 -13.81 -5.41 3.47
C THR A 5 -12.91 -4.16 3.58
N HIS A 6 -12.85 -3.54 4.76
CA HIS A 6 -12.32 -2.20 5.02
C HIS A 6 -10.89 -2.21 5.59
N TRP A 7 -9.90 -2.70 4.83
CA TRP A 7 -8.50 -2.82 5.30
C TRP A 7 -7.46 -2.13 4.40
N VAL A 8 -7.86 -1.56 3.25
CA VAL A 8 -6.93 -1.00 2.26
C VAL A 8 -6.02 0.08 2.85
N TRP A 9 -6.51 0.80 3.86
CA TRP A 9 -5.82 1.96 4.42
C TRP A 9 -4.56 1.58 5.21
N TRP A 10 -4.55 0.38 5.82
CA TRP A 10 -3.39 -0.16 6.54
C TRP A 10 -2.40 -0.85 5.61
N VAL A 11 -2.87 -1.40 4.49
CA VAL A 11 -2.00 -2.03 3.49
C VAL A 11 -1.30 -0.98 2.62
N PHE A 12 -2.05 0.04 2.21
CA PHE A 12 -1.56 1.18 1.42
C PHE A 12 -1.70 2.47 2.26
N PRO A 13 -0.90 2.65 3.31
CA PRO A 13 -0.95 3.85 4.12
C PRO A 13 -0.53 5.07 3.30
N THR A 14 -1.22 6.19 3.53
CA THR A 14 -0.94 7.47 2.91
C THR A 14 -0.97 8.55 3.98
N GLU A 15 -0.67 9.79 3.62
CA GLU A 15 -0.86 10.94 4.51
C GLU A 15 -2.33 11.25 4.82
N MET A 16 -3.25 10.68 4.03
CA MET A 16 -4.68 10.80 4.25
C MET A 16 -5.24 9.56 4.96
N PRO A 17 -6.00 9.73 6.06
CA PRO A 17 -6.65 8.61 6.74
C PRO A 17 -7.78 7.99 5.92
N GLY A 18 -8.22 6.80 6.32
CA GLY A 18 -9.33 6.12 5.67
C GLY A 18 -10.67 6.76 5.98
N ALA A 19 -11.48 7.07 4.96
CA ALA A 19 -12.80 7.71 5.14
C ALA A 19 -13.82 6.89 5.96
N ARG A 20 -13.60 5.58 6.11
CA ARG A 20 -14.44 4.67 6.91
C ARG A 20 -13.58 3.71 7.74
N GLU A 21 -12.39 4.16 8.11
CA GLU A 21 -11.53 3.40 9.00
C GLU A 21 -12.20 3.26 10.38
N PRO A 22 -12.29 2.05 10.95
CA PRO A 22 -12.82 1.88 12.29
C PRO A 22 -11.84 2.42 13.33
N GLY A 23 -12.36 3.09 14.35
CA GLY A 23 -11.54 3.59 15.47
C GLY A 23 -10.80 4.88 15.15
N THR A 24 -9.57 5.01 15.65
CA THR A 24 -8.73 6.18 15.42
C THR A 24 -8.15 6.13 14.01
N ALA A 25 -8.32 7.22 13.27
CA ALA A 25 -7.75 7.41 11.95
C ALA A 25 -6.23 7.15 11.94
N THR A 26 -5.76 6.27 11.06
CA THR A 26 -4.33 6.00 10.85
C THR A 26 -3.86 6.56 9.52
N TYR A 27 -2.65 7.10 9.54
CA TYR A 27 -1.97 7.69 8.39
C TYR A 27 -0.46 7.75 8.67
N VAL A 28 0.32 7.92 7.61
CA VAL A 28 1.77 8.11 7.70
C VAL A 28 2.14 9.54 7.37
N THR A 29 3.34 9.94 7.74
CA THR A 29 3.97 11.21 7.34
C THR A 29 5.41 10.91 6.98
N ASP A 30 6.12 11.83 6.34
CA ASP A 30 7.57 11.68 6.08
C ASP A 30 8.37 11.32 7.33
N LYS A 31 7.94 11.80 8.51
CA LYS A 31 8.58 11.55 9.80
C LYS A 31 8.29 10.16 10.38
N THR A 32 7.17 9.56 10.01
CA THR A 32 6.69 8.30 10.60
C THR A 32 6.76 7.12 9.64
N ALA A 33 6.82 7.34 8.32
CA ALA A 33 6.87 6.28 7.32
C ALA A 33 8.07 5.33 7.53
N GLY A 34 9.24 5.86 7.88
CA GLY A 34 10.43 5.06 8.17
C GLY A 34 10.24 4.05 9.31
N ARG A 35 9.29 4.27 10.22
CA ARG A 35 8.98 3.34 11.32
C ARG A 35 8.36 2.04 10.85
N LEU A 36 7.74 2.03 9.67
CA LEU A 36 7.18 0.80 9.08
C LEU A 36 8.24 -0.21 8.67
N PHE A 37 9.51 0.19 8.64
CA PHE A 37 10.64 -0.65 8.25
C PHE A 37 11.58 -0.97 9.43
N GLN A 38 11.19 -0.60 10.66
CA GLN A 38 11.98 -0.89 11.86
C GLN A 38 11.79 -2.34 12.30
N ALA A 39 12.79 -2.90 12.99
CA ALA A 39 12.81 -4.31 13.38
C ALA A 39 11.66 -4.74 14.32
N ASP A 40 11.05 -3.79 15.03
CA ASP A 40 9.89 -4.00 15.89
C ASP A 40 8.54 -3.82 15.17
N ALA A 41 8.56 -3.38 13.91
CA ALA A 41 7.37 -3.30 13.08
C ALA A 41 7.02 -4.68 12.50
N PRO A 42 5.71 -4.98 12.27
CA PRO A 42 5.25 -6.21 11.62
C PRO A 42 5.56 -6.19 10.11
N THR A 43 6.84 -6.12 9.79
CA THR A 43 7.37 -5.87 8.44
C THR A 43 7.14 -7.09 7.54
N GLU A 44 7.29 -8.31 8.08
CA GLU A 44 7.10 -9.54 7.32
C GLU A 44 5.62 -9.75 6.97
N GLU A 45 4.70 -9.56 7.92
CA GLU A 45 3.26 -9.69 7.64
C GLU A 45 2.79 -8.65 6.61
N TRP A 46 3.28 -7.42 6.71
CA TRP A 46 2.97 -6.38 5.74
C TRP A 46 3.55 -6.69 4.36
N ARG A 47 4.80 -7.16 4.31
CA ARG A 47 5.46 -7.63 3.09
C ARG A 47 4.68 -8.75 2.41
N GLU A 48 4.32 -9.80 3.14
CA GLU A 48 3.56 -10.94 2.61
C GLU A 48 2.24 -10.50 1.97
N VAL A 49 1.53 -9.58 2.62
CA VAL A 49 0.27 -9.03 2.09
C VAL A 49 0.51 -8.26 0.79
N LEU A 50 1.51 -7.39 0.76
CA LEU A 50 1.84 -6.59 -0.43
C LEU A 50 2.28 -7.48 -1.60
N GLU A 51 3.20 -8.41 -1.36
CA GLU A 51 3.67 -9.37 -2.37
C GLU A 51 2.53 -10.25 -2.88
N LYS A 52 1.62 -10.68 -1.99
CA LYS A 52 0.43 -11.43 -2.38
C LYS A 52 -0.48 -10.61 -3.29
N ILE A 53 -0.69 -9.33 -2.99
CA ILE A 53 -1.48 -8.44 -3.82
C ILE A 53 -0.82 -8.25 -5.19
N CYS A 54 0.50 -8.03 -5.25
CA CYS A 54 1.22 -7.96 -6.52
C CYS A 54 0.99 -9.23 -7.37
N SER A 55 1.17 -10.42 -6.78
CA SER A 55 0.98 -11.68 -7.49
C SER A 55 -0.47 -11.87 -7.97
N LEU A 56 -1.46 -11.41 -7.21
CA LEU A 56 -2.86 -11.43 -7.64
C LEU A 56 -3.13 -10.43 -8.78
N LEU A 57 -2.57 -9.22 -8.70
CA LEU A 57 -2.69 -8.21 -9.75
C LEU A 57 -2.03 -8.65 -11.05
N GLU A 58 -0.88 -9.31 -10.98
CA GLU A 58 -0.17 -9.85 -12.15
C GLU A 58 -0.95 -11.00 -12.81
N ALA A 59 -1.57 -11.86 -12.01
CA ALA A 59 -2.33 -13.01 -12.52
C ALA A 59 -3.73 -12.63 -13.03
N GLU A 60 -4.44 -11.74 -12.32
CA GLU A 60 -5.85 -11.46 -12.57
C GLU A 60 -6.03 -10.05 -13.16
N GLY A 61 -5.23 -9.05 -12.76
CA GLY A 61 -5.37 -7.65 -13.17
C GLY A 61 -5.94 -6.74 -12.06
N LYS A 62 -6.12 -5.45 -12.38
CA LYS A 62 -6.51 -4.41 -11.39
C LYS A 62 -7.85 -4.65 -10.68
N GLN A 63 -8.72 -5.54 -11.17
CA GLN A 63 -10.02 -5.84 -10.57
C GLN A 63 -9.95 -6.60 -9.24
N VAL A 64 -8.76 -7.13 -8.88
CA VAL A 64 -8.46 -7.66 -7.53
C VAL A 64 -8.76 -6.61 -6.46
N LEU A 65 -8.45 -5.35 -6.76
CA LEU A 65 -8.78 -4.20 -5.94
C LEU A 65 -10.02 -3.48 -6.52
N PRO A 66 -11.03 -3.15 -5.70
CA PRO A 66 -12.13 -2.29 -6.10
C PRO A 66 -11.64 -0.99 -6.70
N ARG A 67 -12.32 -0.50 -7.75
CA ARG A 67 -11.96 0.77 -8.42
C ARG A 67 -11.85 1.95 -7.45
N VAL A 68 -12.68 1.98 -6.40
CA VAL A 68 -12.66 3.03 -5.37
C VAL A 68 -11.35 3.09 -4.57
N ASP A 69 -10.54 2.03 -4.59
CA ASP A 69 -9.26 1.95 -3.89
C ASP A 69 -8.08 2.30 -4.80
N HIS A 70 -8.27 2.41 -6.12
CA HIS A 70 -7.19 2.60 -7.09
C HIS A 70 -6.44 3.92 -6.85
N GLY A 71 -7.18 5.01 -6.58
CA GLY A 71 -6.57 6.29 -6.21
C GLY A 71 -5.68 6.20 -4.96
N ARG A 72 -6.00 5.30 -4.01
CA ARG A 72 -5.17 5.11 -2.84
C ARG A 72 -3.86 4.39 -3.16
N VAL A 73 -3.87 3.42 -4.07
CA VAL A 73 -2.64 2.77 -4.54
C VAL A 73 -1.76 3.78 -5.27
N TYR A 74 -2.35 4.64 -6.11
CA TYR A 74 -1.62 5.75 -6.75
C TYR A 74 -0.92 6.63 -5.71
N HIS A 75 -1.66 7.16 -4.73
CA HIS A 75 -1.09 8.04 -3.70
C HIS A 75 -0.07 7.34 -2.79
N PHE A 76 -0.25 6.05 -2.53
CA PHE A 76 0.74 5.23 -1.84
C PHE A 76 2.06 5.17 -2.61
N LEU A 77 2.01 4.89 -3.92
CA LEU A 77 3.19 4.84 -4.78
C LEU A 77 3.89 6.19 -4.86
N GLU A 78 3.14 7.29 -5.02
CA GLU A 78 3.70 8.64 -5.06
C GLU A 78 4.40 9.01 -3.75
N PHE A 79 3.74 8.77 -2.61
CA PHE A 79 4.29 9.06 -1.29
C PHE A 79 5.60 8.29 -1.03
N PHE A 80 5.58 6.97 -1.24
CA PHE A 80 6.74 6.13 -0.95
C PHE A 80 7.88 6.23 -1.99
N SER A 81 7.66 6.83 -3.16
CA SER A 81 8.75 7.19 -4.10
C SER A 81 9.83 8.08 -3.45
N GLY A 82 9.43 8.92 -2.48
CA GLY A 82 10.33 9.86 -1.80
C GLY A 82 10.99 9.29 -0.54
N VAL A 83 10.61 8.09 -0.10
CA VAL A 83 11.08 7.52 1.17
C VAL A 83 12.40 6.75 0.94
N GLY A 84 13.53 7.45 1.07
CA GLY A 84 14.86 6.90 0.82
C GLY A 84 15.34 5.81 1.78
N SER A 85 14.62 5.57 2.89
CA SER A 85 14.95 4.53 3.88
C SER A 85 14.26 3.18 3.63
N ALA A 86 13.51 3.07 2.53
CA ALA A 86 12.75 1.85 2.26
C ALA A 86 13.68 0.69 1.82
N PRO A 87 13.48 -0.53 2.36
CA PRO A 87 14.30 -1.70 2.05
C PRO A 87 14.05 -2.23 0.63
N ASP A 88 14.99 -3.02 0.11
CA ASP A 88 14.96 -3.53 -1.27
C ASP A 88 13.67 -4.27 -1.63
N TRP A 89 13.16 -5.13 -0.73
CA TRP A 89 11.92 -5.86 -0.96
C TRP A 89 10.73 -4.92 -1.18
N PHE A 90 10.72 -3.77 -0.49
CA PHE A 90 9.65 -2.79 -0.61
C PHE A 90 9.78 -2.01 -1.92
N GLN A 91 11.01 -1.67 -2.32
CA GLN A 91 11.26 -1.08 -3.63
C GLN A 91 10.80 -2.00 -4.76
N GLU A 92 11.01 -3.32 -4.63
CA GLU A 92 10.50 -4.31 -5.58
C GLU A 92 8.96 -4.32 -5.62
N VAL A 93 8.29 -4.30 -4.46
CA VAL A 93 6.83 -4.17 -4.38
C VAL A 93 6.36 -2.90 -5.10
N LEU A 94 6.98 -1.74 -4.85
CA LEU A 94 6.59 -0.49 -5.51
C LEU A 94 6.77 -0.59 -7.02
N ALA A 95 7.85 -1.20 -7.50
CA ALA A 95 8.08 -1.41 -8.93
C ALA A 95 7.00 -2.31 -9.56
N ARG A 96 6.65 -3.43 -8.91
CA ARG A 96 5.58 -4.34 -9.36
C ARG A 96 4.22 -3.66 -9.40
N LEU A 97 3.90 -2.86 -8.39
CA LEU A 97 2.65 -2.08 -8.37
C LEU A 97 2.66 -1.01 -9.49
N ARG A 98 3.78 -0.31 -9.74
CA ARG A 98 3.87 0.70 -10.80
C ARG A 98 3.73 0.15 -12.22
N ALA A 99 3.83 -1.17 -12.43
CA ALA A 99 3.57 -1.80 -13.72
C ALA A 99 2.10 -1.64 -14.18
N PHE A 100 1.20 -1.26 -13.28
CA PHE A 100 -0.21 -1.00 -13.56
C PHE A 100 -0.49 0.50 -13.61
N ASP A 101 -1.35 0.90 -14.55
CA ASP A 101 -1.82 2.28 -14.66
C ASP A 101 -2.84 2.61 -13.56
N TRP A 102 -2.40 3.22 -12.46
CA TRP A 102 -3.29 3.63 -11.36
C TRP A 102 -3.80 5.06 -11.57
N PRO A 103 -5.11 5.29 -11.65
CA PRO A 103 -5.66 6.64 -11.69
C PRO A 103 -5.43 7.37 -10.36
N SER A 104 -5.26 8.68 -10.41
CA SER A 104 -5.16 9.52 -9.20
C SER A 104 -6.51 9.76 -8.50
N ARG A 105 -7.63 9.27 -9.07
CA ARG A 105 -8.99 9.41 -8.56
C ARG A 105 -9.81 8.14 -8.77
#